data_AF-A0A820TZD5-F1
#
_entry.id   AF-A0A820TZD5-F1
#
_cell.length_a   1.000
_cell.length_b   1.000
_cell.length_c   1.000
_cell.angle_alpha   90.00
_cell.angle_beta   90.00
_cell.angle_gamma   90.00
#
_symmetry.space_group_name_H-M   'P 1'
#
loop_
_entity.id
_entity.type
_entity.pdbx_description
1 polymer ?
#
loop_
_entity_poly.entity_id
_entity_poly.type
_entity_poly.pdbx_seq_one_letter_code
_entity_poly.pdbx_strand_id
1 'polypeptide(L)'
;MSKLETLTLDLLLDMETAFIDGNRLKTDIINRFPLLKKFLFYIYSLLLIDNPSSLPSNEDIMRTFVDFNDYEITSRVDYFSMNKKSQCLIYTNPYRKTHYYRITNNFSGGLFKYVEKISLFDERPFEHEFFIRLAKSFPLLRRLELSNMTPQNNKKSQEANNDNRRFETIEYPHMTELSLVSIHDDYLEQFLDHTKTCLANNIKLYIFYENLQTGTRNFTNDATRINCGRLEYLYLFNVRNYSKPCSAYFPNLKAVYY
;
A
#
# COMPACT_ATOMS: atom_id res chain seq x y z
N MET A 1 27.71 27.36 -15.04
CA MET A 1 26.26 27.15 -15.19
C MET A 1 26.01 25.69 -15.58
N SER A 2 25.00 25.05 -14.99
CA SER A 2 24.67 23.64 -15.28
C SER A 2 24.12 23.47 -16.71
N LYS A 3 24.50 22.39 -17.40
CA LYS A 3 23.99 22.01 -18.73
C LYS A 3 22.86 20.96 -18.67
N LEU A 4 22.30 20.73 -17.48
CA LEU A 4 21.30 19.69 -17.26
C LEU A 4 19.96 20.07 -17.92
N GLU A 5 19.55 19.30 -18.93
CA GLU A 5 18.28 19.53 -19.64
C GLU A 5 17.11 18.65 -19.17
N THR A 6 17.40 17.53 -18.53
CA THR A 6 16.38 16.61 -18.01
C THR A 6 16.77 16.12 -16.62
N LEU A 7 15.80 16.11 -15.71
CA LEU A 7 15.96 15.61 -14.35
C LEU A 7 14.73 14.80 -13.95
N THR A 8 14.95 13.64 -13.35
CA THR A 8 13.91 12.88 -12.65
C THR A 8 14.28 12.78 -11.19
N LEU A 9 13.49 13.41 -10.33
CA LEU A 9 13.67 13.43 -8.89
C LEU A 9 12.79 12.36 -8.22
N ASP A 10 13.37 11.67 -7.25
CA ASP A 10 12.68 10.67 -6.44
C ASP A 10 13.08 10.90 -5.00
N LEU A 11 12.13 11.29 -4.16
CA LEU A 11 12.38 11.62 -2.77
C LEU A 11 11.41 10.86 -1.88
N LEU A 12 11.99 10.13 -0.93
CA LEU A 12 11.29 9.52 0.19
C LEU A 12 11.80 10.21 1.45
N LEU A 13 10.97 11.03 2.06
CA LEU A 13 11.31 11.81 3.24
C LEU A 13 10.47 11.34 4.41
N ASP A 14 11.15 11.03 5.51
CA ASP A 14 10.52 10.53 6.73
C ASP A 14 10.79 11.48 7.88
N MET A 15 9.74 11.80 8.64
CA MET A 15 9.79 12.66 9.83
C MET A 15 10.32 14.08 9.57
N GLU A 16 9.90 14.69 8.46
CA GLU A 16 10.25 16.09 8.14
C GLU A 16 9.47 17.10 8.99
N THR A 17 9.95 18.34 9.02
CA THR A 17 9.28 19.48 9.70
C THR A 17 8.29 20.21 8.79
N ALA A 18 8.43 20.09 7.46
CA ALA A 18 7.53 20.69 6.47
C ALA A 18 7.45 19.82 5.20
N PHE A 19 6.30 19.85 4.53
CA PHE A 19 6.16 19.23 3.21
C PHE A 19 7.10 19.90 2.19
N ILE A 20 7.57 19.12 1.21
CA ILE A 20 8.14 19.70 0.00
C ILE A 20 6.98 20.10 -0.91
N ASP A 21 6.89 21.40 -1.18
CA ASP A 21 5.88 22.01 -2.03
C ASP A 21 6.50 22.56 -3.33
N GLY A 22 5.68 23.14 -4.21
CA GLY A 22 6.13 23.69 -5.49
C GLY A 22 7.06 24.89 -5.33
N ASN A 23 6.86 25.72 -4.30
CA ASN A 23 7.73 26.87 -4.01
C ASN A 23 9.15 26.43 -3.67
N ARG A 24 9.28 25.39 -2.86
CA ARG A 24 10.57 24.80 -2.48
C ARG A 24 11.26 24.17 -3.69
N LEU A 25 10.53 23.39 -4.51
CA LEU A 25 11.11 22.83 -5.75
C LEU A 25 11.54 23.91 -6.74
N LYS A 26 10.78 24.99 -6.88
CA LYS A 26 11.16 26.13 -7.74
C LYS A 26 12.47 26.75 -7.26
N THR A 27 12.57 27.05 -5.98
CA THR A 27 13.73 27.71 -5.38
C THR A 27 14.98 26.83 -5.40
N ASP A 28 14.82 25.56 -5.03
CA ASP A 28 15.95 24.64 -4.84
C ASP A 28 16.40 23.97 -6.14
N ILE A 29 15.50 23.80 -7.11
CA ILE A 29 15.79 23.10 -8.38
C ILE A 29 15.64 24.04 -9.57
N ILE A 30 14.42 24.47 -9.90
CA ILE A 30 14.14 25.17 -11.18
C ILE A 30 15.04 26.40 -11.37
N ASN A 31 15.15 27.26 -10.36
CA ASN A 31 15.97 28.46 -10.41
C ASN A 31 17.48 28.18 -10.55
N ARG A 32 17.93 26.99 -10.15
CA ARG A 32 19.36 26.58 -10.21
C ARG A 32 19.72 25.89 -11.52
N PHE A 33 18.73 25.39 -12.26
CA PHE A 33 18.91 24.68 -13.52
C PHE A 33 18.13 25.38 -14.65
N PRO A 34 18.58 26.56 -15.13
CA PRO A 34 17.85 27.35 -16.12
C PRO A 34 17.72 26.68 -17.50
N LEU A 35 18.52 25.64 -17.77
CA LEU A 35 18.43 24.85 -19.00
C LEU A 35 17.55 23.60 -18.86
N LEU A 36 16.92 23.38 -17.70
CA LEU A 36 16.09 22.22 -17.44
C LEU A 36 14.79 22.32 -18.23
N LYS A 37 14.68 21.53 -19.30
CA LYS A 37 13.51 21.46 -20.17
C LYS A 37 12.48 20.45 -19.68
N LYS A 38 12.92 19.41 -18.97
CA LYS A 38 12.06 18.35 -18.48
C LYS A 38 12.38 18.00 -17.04
N PHE A 39 11.44 18.26 -16.15
CA PHE A 39 11.55 17.93 -14.74
C PHE A 39 10.42 17.00 -14.31
N LEU A 40 10.76 15.75 -14.04
CA LEU A 40 9.82 14.80 -13.45
C LEU A 40 10.14 14.64 -11.98
N PHE A 41 9.13 14.53 -11.13
CA PHE A 41 9.34 14.31 -9.71
C PHE A 41 8.29 13.37 -9.11
N TYR A 42 8.73 12.63 -8.11
CA TYR A 42 7.95 11.70 -7.32
C TYR A 42 8.40 11.88 -5.87
N ILE A 43 7.59 12.54 -5.07
CA ILE A 43 7.97 13.00 -3.74
C ILE A 43 6.95 12.46 -2.76
N TYR A 44 7.45 11.67 -1.81
CA TYR A 44 6.72 11.26 -0.64
C TYR A 44 7.34 11.92 0.58
N SER A 45 6.49 12.51 1.43
CA SER A 45 6.90 13.11 2.68
C SER A 45 6.00 12.64 3.81
N LEU A 46 6.58 12.15 4.90
CA LEU A 46 5.90 11.88 6.16
C LEU A 46 6.37 12.88 7.21
N LEU A 47 5.43 13.46 7.95
CA LEU A 47 5.69 14.42 9.01
C LEU A 47 5.10 13.97 10.33
N LEU A 48 5.69 14.44 11.41
CA LEU A 48 5.04 14.52 12.71
C LEU A 48 4.20 15.79 12.80
N ILE A 49 3.00 15.64 13.35
CA ILE A 49 2.10 16.77 13.63
C ILE A 49 2.37 17.24 15.05
N ASP A 50 3.12 18.32 15.17
CA ASP A 50 3.31 19.02 16.45
C ASP A 50 2.16 20.00 16.74
N ASN A 51 1.59 20.60 15.69
CA ASN A 51 0.45 21.52 15.79
C ASN A 51 -0.59 21.23 14.68
N PRO A 52 -1.74 20.59 15.00
CA PRO A 52 -2.75 20.23 14.00
C PRO A 52 -3.49 21.44 13.40
N SER A 53 -3.40 22.61 14.01
CA SER A 53 -4.19 23.80 13.66
C SER A 53 -3.77 24.48 12.36
N SER A 54 -2.58 24.15 11.83
CA SER A 54 -1.94 24.86 10.71
C SER A 54 -1.52 23.94 9.58
N LEU A 55 -2.19 22.80 9.44
CA LEU A 55 -1.82 21.78 8.46
C LEU A 55 -2.39 22.13 7.06
N PRO A 56 -1.57 22.12 5.99
CA PRO A 56 -2.01 22.58 4.67
C PRO A 56 -2.96 21.58 4.00
N SER A 57 -4.10 22.03 3.48
CA SER A 57 -4.96 21.14 2.68
C SER A 57 -4.24 20.66 1.40
N ASN A 58 -4.78 19.64 0.74
CA ASN A 58 -4.25 19.22 -0.55
C ASN A 58 -4.32 20.35 -1.58
N GLU A 59 -5.38 21.17 -1.52
CA GLU A 59 -5.56 22.36 -2.34
C GLU A 59 -4.49 23.41 -2.05
N ASP A 60 -4.12 23.61 -0.79
CA ASP A 60 -3.04 24.54 -0.41
C ASP A 60 -1.69 24.08 -0.97
N ILE A 61 -1.39 22.77 -0.90
CA ILE A 61 -0.19 22.21 -1.53
C ILE A 61 -0.23 22.40 -3.05
N MET A 62 -1.34 22.06 -3.71
CA MET A 62 -1.48 22.20 -5.17
C MET A 62 -1.31 23.66 -5.64
N ARG A 63 -1.77 24.65 -4.86
CA ARG A 63 -1.60 26.09 -5.16
C ARG A 63 -0.14 26.54 -5.21
N THR A 64 0.80 25.78 -4.64
CA THR A 64 2.23 26.12 -4.70
C THR A 64 2.89 25.72 -6.02
N PHE A 65 2.21 24.94 -6.87
CA PHE A 65 2.72 24.46 -8.16
C PHE A 65 2.32 25.35 -9.35
N VAL A 66 1.92 26.60 -9.11
CA VAL A 66 1.48 27.55 -10.16
C VAL A 66 2.53 27.85 -11.23
N ASP A 67 3.81 27.63 -10.94
CA ASP A 67 4.90 27.83 -11.91
C ASP A 67 5.21 26.57 -12.73
N PHE A 68 4.47 25.48 -12.52
CA PHE A 68 4.65 24.20 -13.19
C PHE A 68 3.55 23.94 -14.22
N ASN A 69 3.06 24.98 -14.91
CA ASN A 69 1.89 24.91 -15.80
C ASN A 69 2.02 23.90 -16.96
N ASP A 70 3.24 23.55 -17.36
CA ASP A 70 3.50 22.55 -18.40
C ASP A 70 3.40 21.10 -17.90
N TYR A 71 3.16 20.90 -16.59
CA TYR A 71 3.14 19.61 -15.94
C TYR A 71 1.76 19.30 -15.38
N GLU A 72 1.24 18.12 -15.72
CA GLU A 72 0.09 17.57 -15.01
C GLU A 72 0.59 16.99 -13.67
N ILE A 73 0.28 17.66 -12.57
CA ILE A 73 0.74 17.30 -11.24
C ILE A 73 -0.43 16.73 -10.44
N THR A 74 -0.17 15.64 -9.71
CA THR A 74 -1.10 15.10 -8.73
C THR A 74 -0.48 15.21 -7.35
N SER A 75 -1.27 15.71 -6.40
CA SER A 75 -0.96 15.74 -4.98
C SER A 75 -2.03 15.01 -4.19
N ARG A 76 -1.62 14.40 -3.07
CA ARG A 76 -2.52 13.94 -2.01
C ARG A 76 -1.88 14.24 -0.66
N VAL A 77 -2.66 14.86 0.21
CA VAL A 77 -2.32 15.07 1.62
C VAL A 77 -3.27 14.25 2.48
N ASP A 78 -2.74 13.46 3.39
CA ASP A 78 -3.51 12.66 4.35
C ASP A 78 -3.09 12.98 5.78
N TYR A 79 -4.07 12.95 6.69
CA TYR A 79 -3.89 13.26 8.10
C TYR A 79 -4.27 12.07 8.98
N PHE A 80 -3.33 11.69 9.84
CA PHE A 80 -3.45 10.57 10.77
C PHE A 80 -3.42 11.12 12.19
N SER A 81 -4.62 11.32 12.75
CA SER A 81 -4.81 12.01 14.02
C SER A 81 -4.37 11.17 15.22
N MET A 82 -4.61 9.86 15.19
CA MET A 82 -4.18 8.94 16.25
C MET A 82 -2.66 8.81 16.30
N ASN A 83 -2.02 8.78 15.13
CA ASN A 83 -0.58 8.64 15.01
C ASN A 83 0.16 9.98 15.08
N LYS A 84 -0.57 11.11 15.13
CA LYS A 84 -0.01 12.47 15.03
C LYS A 84 0.94 12.58 13.85
N LYS A 85 0.53 12.06 12.69
CA LYS A 85 1.33 12.05 11.47
C LYS A 85 0.54 12.61 10.31
N SER A 86 1.25 13.21 9.37
CA SER A 86 0.67 13.57 8.08
C SER A 86 1.58 13.09 6.97
N GLN A 87 0.99 12.75 5.84
CA GLN A 87 1.78 12.46 4.64
C GLN A 87 1.32 13.33 3.48
N CYS A 88 2.26 13.61 2.59
CA CYS A 88 2.00 14.20 1.30
C CYS A 88 2.71 13.39 0.24
N LEU A 89 1.98 13.04 -0.81
CA LEU A 89 2.51 12.46 -2.01
C LEU A 89 2.25 13.41 -3.16
N ILE A 90 3.32 13.77 -3.87
CA ILE A 90 3.25 14.66 -5.03
C ILE A 90 4.03 14.04 -6.19
N TYR A 91 3.44 14.04 -7.38
CA TYR A 91 4.14 13.55 -8.57
C TYR A 91 3.67 14.18 -9.87
N THR A 92 4.56 14.15 -10.86
CA THR A 92 4.25 14.45 -12.26
C THR A 92 3.64 13.24 -12.96
N ASN A 93 2.56 13.47 -13.72
CA ASN A 93 1.91 12.44 -14.53
C ASN A 93 2.63 12.17 -15.86
N PRO A 94 2.53 10.93 -16.38
CA PRO A 94 2.02 9.74 -15.68
C PRO A 94 2.99 9.27 -14.59
N TYR A 95 2.48 8.51 -13.62
CA TYR A 95 3.31 7.89 -12.59
C TYR A 95 4.23 6.80 -13.19
N ARG A 96 5.55 6.98 -13.14
CA ARG A 96 6.54 6.08 -13.79
C ARG A 96 7.42 5.29 -12.82
N LYS A 97 7.15 5.38 -11.52
CA LYS A 97 7.93 4.62 -10.51
C LYS A 97 7.37 3.22 -10.35
N THR A 98 8.25 2.32 -9.94
CA THR A 98 7.94 0.92 -9.69
C THR A 98 7.33 0.68 -8.31
N HIS A 99 7.26 1.72 -7.48
CA HIS A 99 6.81 1.64 -6.10
C HIS A 99 5.81 2.75 -5.82
N TYR A 100 4.80 2.49 -4.99
CA TYR A 100 3.87 3.50 -4.48
C TYR A 100 3.71 3.32 -2.97
N TYR A 101 4.20 4.29 -2.21
CA TYR A 101 4.25 4.18 -0.76
C TYR A 101 2.98 4.69 -0.08
N ARG A 102 2.53 3.95 0.93
CA ARG A 102 1.51 4.32 1.93
C ARG A 102 0.22 4.86 1.34
N ILE A 103 -0.39 4.05 0.48
CA ILE A 103 -1.74 4.30 -0.05
C ILE A 103 -2.76 4.24 1.09
N THR A 104 -3.62 5.26 1.14
CA THR A 104 -4.71 5.45 2.12
C THR A 104 -6.09 5.22 1.48
N ASN A 105 -7.16 5.22 2.27
CA ASN A 105 -8.55 5.14 1.77
C ASN A 105 -8.94 6.32 0.87
N ASN A 106 -8.17 7.41 0.86
CA ASN A 106 -8.37 8.53 -0.06
C ASN A 106 -7.87 8.21 -1.49
N PHE A 107 -7.40 6.98 -1.73
CA PHE A 107 -7.06 6.52 -3.06
C PHE A 107 -8.26 6.40 -3.99
N SER A 108 -8.32 7.34 -4.94
CA SER A 108 -9.37 7.41 -5.95
C SER A 108 -9.28 6.29 -7.00
N GLY A 109 -8.13 5.63 -7.16
CA GLY A 109 -7.87 4.69 -8.25
C GLY A 109 -6.96 5.30 -9.33
N GLY A 110 -7.02 4.74 -10.53
CA GLY A 110 -6.21 5.16 -11.68
C GLY A 110 -5.35 4.01 -12.20
N LEU A 111 -4.74 4.16 -13.37
CA LEU A 111 -3.96 3.08 -13.98
C LEU A 111 -2.45 3.31 -13.81
N PHE A 112 -1.83 2.55 -12.91
CA PHE A 112 -0.41 2.64 -12.58
C PHE A 112 0.38 1.50 -13.24
N LYS A 113 0.61 1.64 -14.55
CA LYS A 113 1.19 0.58 -15.39
C LYS A 113 2.59 0.12 -15.01
N TYR A 114 3.35 0.93 -14.26
CA TYR A 114 4.74 0.66 -13.91
C TYR A 114 4.92 0.21 -12.46
N VAL A 115 3.90 0.37 -11.61
CA VAL A 115 4.02 0.09 -10.18
C VAL A 115 3.91 -1.41 -9.94
N GLU A 116 4.96 -1.97 -9.36
CA GLU A 116 5.06 -3.37 -8.99
C GLU A 116 5.01 -3.57 -7.47
N LYS A 117 5.25 -2.51 -6.67
CA LYS A 117 5.31 -2.60 -5.21
C LYS A 117 4.46 -1.52 -4.57
N ILE A 118 3.56 -1.88 -3.67
CA ILE A 118 2.78 -0.92 -2.91
C ILE A 118 2.87 -1.19 -1.42
N SER A 119 2.79 -0.13 -0.63
CA SER A 119 2.49 -0.23 0.80
C SER A 119 1.19 0.50 1.12
N LEU A 120 0.42 -0.05 2.06
CA LEU A 120 -0.90 0.43 2.46
C LEU A 120 -0.86 0.78 3.94
N PHE A 121 -1.41 1.94 4.29
CA PHE A 121 -1.57 2.37 5.67
C PHE A 121 -2.73 3.36 5.76
N ASP A 122 -3.59 3.20 6.76
CA ASP A 122 -4.60 4.20 7.14
C ASP A 122 -5.00 3.94 8.61
N GLU A 123 -5.59 4.93 9.26
CA GLU A 123 -6.23 4.78 10.58
C GLU A 123 -7.65 4.21 10.43
N ARG A 124 -8.26 4.41 9.27
CA ARG A 124 -9.56 3.84 8.89
C ARG A 124 -9.38 2.44 8.30
N PRO A 125 -10.37 1.56 8.42
CA PRO A 125 -10.27 0.24 7.83
C PRO A 125 -10.28 0.27 6.30
N PHE A 126 -9.61 -0.69 5.69
CA PHE A 126 -9.71 -0.93 4.24
C PHE A 126 -10.78 -1.98 3.97
N GLU A 127 -11.89 -1.59 3.35
CA GLU A 127 -12.97 -2.53 3.00
C GLU A 127 -12.65 -3.32 1.72
N HIS A 128 -13.44 -4.35 1.43
CA HIS A 128 -13.23 -5.24 0.29
C HIS A 128 -13.14 -4.47 -1.06
N GLU A 129 -14.00 -3.47 -1.26
CA GLU A 129 -14.05 -2.64 -2.46
C GLU A 129 -12.78 -1.81 -2.67
N PHE A 130 -12.05 -1.50 -1.60
CA PHE A 130 -10.75 -0.85 -1.70
C PHE A 130 -9.74 -1.78 -2.38
N PHE A 131 -9.70 -3.04 -1.99
CA PHE A 131 -8.80 -4.03 -2.59
C PHE A 131 -9.17 -4.35 -4.05
N ILE A 132 -10.46 -4.34 -4.42
CA ILE A 132 -10.88 -4.42 -5.83
C ILE A 132 -10.29 -3.26 -6.63
N ARG A 133 -10.39 -2.04 -6.08
CA ARG A 133 -9.84 -0.84 -6.71
C ARG A 133 -8.33 -0.91 -6.84
N LEU A 134 -7.63 -1.45 -5.85
CA LEU A 134 -6.18 -1.67 -5.92
C LEU A 134 -5.82 -2.64 -7.05
N ALA A 135 -6.46 -3.81 -7.12
CA ALA A 135 -6.18 -4.79 -8.16
C ALA A 135 -6.38 -4.21 -9.57
N LYS A 136 -7.44 -3.42 -9.78
CA LYS A 136 -7.71 -2.72 -11.05
C LYS A 136 -6.69 -1.62 -11.35
N SER A 137 -6.13 -1.00 -10.31
CA SER A 137 -5.20 0.13 -10.46
C SER A 137 -3.75 -0.31 -10.70
N PHE A 138 -3.38 -1.48 -10.19
CA PHE A 138 -2.00 -2.00 -10.18
C PHE A 138 -1.92 -3.36 -10.88
N PRO A 139 -2.07 -3.41 -12.22
CA PRO A 139 -2.14 -4.67 -12.94
C PRO A 139 -0.85 -5.50 -12.88
N LEU A 140 0.31 -4.88 -12.60
CA LEU A 140 1.61 -5.55 -12.47
C LEU A 140 2.06 -5.70 -11.01
N LEU A 141 1.13 -5.67 -10.05
CA LEU A 141 1.47 -5.73 -8.63
C LEU A 141 2.18 -7.04 -8.27
N ARG A 142 3.41 -6.94 -7.77
CA ARG A 142 4.26 -8.06 -7.32
C ARG A 142 4.42 -8.12 -5.82
N ARG A 143 4.42 -6.97 -5.13
CA ARG A 143 4.55 -6.88 -3.68
C ARG A 143 3.49 -5.97 -3.09
N LEU A 144 2.70 -6.50 -2.15
CA LEU A 144 1.77 -5.74 -1.33
C LEU A 144 2.22 -5.81 0.12
N GLU A 145 2.39 -4.66 0.74
CA GLU A 145 2.62 -4.53 2.18
C GLU A 145 1.44 -3.80 2.83
N LEU A 146 0.82 -4.41 3.84
CA LEU A 146 -0.31 -3.83 4.55
C LEU A 146 0.03 -3.67 6.03
N SER A 147 -0.19 -2.45 6.54
CA SER A 147 -0.16 -2.15 7.96
C SER A 147 -1.45 -1.41 8.34
N ASN A 148 -2.39 -2.12 8.96
CA ASN A 148 -3.64 -1.53 9.45
C ASN A 148 -4.22 -2.41 10.57
N MET A 149 -4.26 -1.89 11.79
CA MET A 149 -4.79 -2.60 12.96
C MET A 149 -6.29 -2.37 13.18
N THR A 150 -6.93 -1.54 12.35
CA THR A 150 -8.34 -1.23 12.46
C THR A 150 -9.17 -2.32 11.77
N PRO A 151 -10.12 -2.98 12.47
CA PRO A 151 -10.94 -4.04 11.90
C PRO A 151 -11.82 -3.55 10.76
N GLN A 152 -12.08 -4.42 9.77
CA GLN A 152 -13.05 -4.14 8.71
C GLN A 152 -14.46 -4.03 9.29
N ASN A 153 -15.25 -3.07 8.81
CA ASN A 153 -16.64 -2.93 9.23
C ASN A 153 -17.53 -3.95 8.51
N ASN A 154 -17.26 -4.21 7.23
CA ASN A 154 -18.13 -5.01 6.36
C ASN A 154 -17.57 -6.43 6.17
N LYS A 155 -17.48 -7.20 7.26
CA LYS A 155 -16.85 -8.54 7.27
C LYS A 155 -17.62 -9.61 6.50
N LYS A 156 -18.95 -9.47 6.45
CA LYS A 156 -19.87 -10.43 5.86
C LYS A 156 -20.48 -9.81 4.61
N SER A 157 -20.51 -10.56 3.50
CA SER A 157 -21.62 -10.41 2.55
C SER A 157 -22.86 -10.52 3.43
N GLN A 158 -23.67 -9.47 3.49
CA GLN A 158 -24.85 -9.39 4.35
C GLN A 158 -25.49 -10.76 4.53
N GLU A 159 -25.58 -11.22 5.77
CA GLU A 159 -26.23 -12.48 6.11
C GLU A 159 -27.60 -12.53 5.44
N ALA A 160 -27.76 -13.52 4.56
CA ALA A 160 -29.00 -14.27 4.37
C ALA A 160 -30.32 -13.47 4.32
N ASN A 161 -30.33 -12.28 3.74
CA ASN A 161 -31.54 -11.58 3.36
C ASN A 161 -31.53 -11.35 1.84
N ASN A 162 -32.03 -12.37 1.14
CA ASN A 162 -32.58 -12.41 -0.22
C ASN A 162 -31.76 -11.92 -1.43
N ASP A 163 -30.60 -11.29 -1.27
CA ASP A 163 -29.70 -10.99 -2.39
C ASP A 163 -28.33 -11.63 -2.16
N ASN A 164 -28.05 -12.71 -2.89
CA ASN A 164 -26.77 -13.41 -2.97
C ASN A 164 -25.63 -12.50 -3.51
N ARG A 165 -25.25 -11.44 -2.78
CA ARG A 165 -24.10 -10.60 -3.14
C ARG A 165 -22.82 -11.26 -2.65
N ARG A 166 -22.40 -12.30 -3.38
CA ARG A 166 -21.04 -12.84 -3.26
C ARG A 166 -20.07 -11.73 -3.67
N PHE A 167 -19.09 -11.44 -2.82
CA PHE A 167 -18.02 -10.50 -3.16
C PHE A 167 -17.30 -10.95 -4.44
N GLU A 168 -16.93 -9.99 -5.30
CA GLU A 168 -16.07 -10.23 -6.45
C GLU A 168 -14.73 -10.76 -5.93
N THR A 169 -14.35 -11.99 -6.28
CA THR A 169 -13.05 -12.53 -5.86
C THR A 169 -11.94 -11.71 -6.50
N ILE A 170 -11.03 -11.20 -5.68
CA ILE A 170 -9.95 -10.32 -6.11
C ILE A 170 -8.79 -11.15 -6.62
N GLU A 171 -8.29 -10.85 -7.81
CA GLU A 171 -7.13 -11.54 -8.39
C GLU A 171 -5.90 -10.64 -8.40
N TYR A 172 -4.78 -11.19 -7.96
CA TYR A 172 -3.46 -10.56 -8.05
C TYR A 172 -2.51 -11.46 -8.84
N PRO A 173 -2.61 -11.47 -10.19
CA PRO A 173 -1.98 -12.50 -11.03
C PRO A 173 -0.45 -12.49 -10.99
N HIS A 174 0.17 -11.35 -10.68
CA HIS A 174 1.62 -11.19 -10.64
C HIS A 174 2.19 -11.11 -9.23
N MET A 175 1.35 -11.23 -8.20
CA MET A 175 1.82 -11.09 -6.83
C MET A 175 2.77 -12.23 -6.50
N THR A 176 3.89 -11.89 -5.88
CA THR A 176 4.93 -12.83 -5.42
C THR A 176 5.23 -12.63 -3.95
N GLU A 177 4.81 -11.51 -3.37
CA GLU A 177 5.11 -11.13 -1.99
C GLU A 177 3.91 -10.43 -1.35
N LEU A 178 3.50 -10.93 -0.19
CA LEU A 178 2.44 -10.37 0.64
C LEU A 178 2.98 -10.19 2.06
N SER A 179 2.98 -8.95 2.55
CA SER A 179 3.42 -8.62 3.90
C SER A 179 2.26 -8.12 4.76
N LEU A 180 1.98 -8.88 5.81
CA LEU A 180 0.87 -8.76 6.76
C LEU A 180 1.40 -8.75 8.20
N VAL A 181 2.45 -7.97 8.48
CA VAL A 181 3.09 -7.98 9.80
C VAL A 181 2.24 -7.23 10.82
N SER A 182 1.81 -5.99 10.55
CA SER A 182 1.05 -5.18 11.53
C SER A 182 -0.40 -5.01 11.10
N ILE A 183 -1.16 -6.10 11.14
CA ILE A 183 -2.55 -6.12 10.67
C ILE A 183 -3.56 -6.63 11.72
N HIS A 184 -4.80 -6.18 11.58
CA HIS A 184 -5.96 -6.86 12.16
C HIS A 184 -6.27 -8.17 11.42
N ASP A 185 -6.81 -9.17 12.13
CA ASP A 185 -7.09 -10.51 11.58
C ASP A 185 -8.09 -10.51 10.40
N ASP A 186 -8.94 -9.49 10.30
CA ASP A 186 -9.87 -9.35 9.17
C ASP A 186 -9.12 -9.25 7.83
N TYR A 187 -7.96 -8.62 7.81
CA TYR A 187 -7.14 -8.53 6.60
C TYR A 187 -6.47 -9.86 6.26
N LEU A 188 -6.18 -10.68 7.27
CA LEU A 188 -5.70 -12.03 7.05
C LEU A 188 -6.78 -12.86 6.36
N GLU A 189 -8.02 -12.77 6.80
CA GLU A 189 -9.17 -13.39 6.13
C GLU A 189 -9.34 -12.83 4.72
N GLN A 190 -9.27 -11.51 4.52
CA GLN A 190 -9.37 -10.87 3.21
C GLN A 190 -8.40 -11.46 2.17
N PHE A 191 -7.15 -11.76 2.55
CA PHE A 191 -6.14 -12.27 1.62
C PHE A 191 -6.03 -13.80 1.59
N LEU A 192 -6.21 -14.48 2.72
CA LEU A 192 -6.05 -15.94 2.77
C LEU A 192 -7.34 -16.68 2.44
N ASP A 193 -8.53 -16.10 2.64
CA ASP A 193 -9.77 -16.77 2.22
C ASP A 193 -9.89 -16.76 0.70
N HIS A 194 -9.87 -17.95 0.09
CA HIS A 194 -9.95 -18.12 -1.36
C HIS A 194 -11.25 -17.63 -1.99
N THR A 195 -12.30 -17.42 -1.19
CA THR A 195 -13.57 -16.85 -1.66
C THR A 195 -13.47 -15.33 -1.84
N LYS A 196 -12.55 -14.67 -1.13
CA LYS A 196 -12.32 -13.21 -1.17
C LYS A 196 -11.17 -12.82 -2.10
N THR A 197 -10.07 -13.58 -2.06
CA THR A 197 -8.88 -13.30 -2.87
C THR A 197 -8.33 -14.58 -3.48
N CYS A 198 -7.94 -14.52 -4.75
CA CYS A 198 -7.22 -15.57 -5.45
C CYS A 198 -5.75 -15.17 -5.54
N LEU A 199 -4.89 -15.76 -4.70
CA LEU A 199 -3.44 -15.48 -4.73
C LEU A 199 -2.76 -16.20 -5.89
N ALA A 200 -1.73 -15.61 -6.49
CA ALA A 200 -0.89 -16.35 -7.44
C ALA A 200 -0.16 -17.51 -6.73
N ASN A 201 0.44 -18.41 -7.52
CA ASN A 201 1.33 -19.44 -6.98
C ASN A 201 2.69 -18.85 -6.59
N ASN A 202 3.39 -19.53 -5.70
CA ASN A 202 4.75 -19.20 -5.26
C ASN A 202 4.85 -17.86 -4.49
N ILE A 203 3.90 -17.64 -3.58
CA ILE A 203 3.85 -16.42 -2.78
C ILE A 203 4.79 -16.53 -1.58
N LYS A 204 5.50 -15.44 -1.29
CA LYS A 204 6.17 -15.19 -0.01
C LYS A 204 5.22 -14.47 0.93
N LEU A 205 4.93 -15.07 2.09
CA LEU A 205 4.10 -14.46 3.11
C LEU A 205 4.95 -14.01 4.30
N TYR A 206 4.83 -12.74 4.69
CA TYR A 206 5.44 -12.17 5.89
C TYR A 206 4.34 -11.87 6.91
N ILE A 207 4.40 -12.48 8.09
CA ILE A 207 3.30 -12.40 9.06
C ILE A 207 3.76 -12.75 10.49
N PHE A 208 3.09 -12.20 11.51
CA PHE A 208 3.25 -12.71 12.88
C PHE A 208 2.65 -14.12 13.00
N TYR A 209 3.37 -15.02 13.67
CA TYR A 209 2.92 -16.40 13.81
C TYR A 209 1.55 -16.53 14.49
N GLU A 210 1.30 -15.72 15.51
CA GLU A 210 0.03 -15.71 16.25
C GLU A 210 -1.16 -15.33 15.35
N ASN A 211 -1.02 -14.29 14.51
CA ASN A 211 -2.06 -13.93 13.55
C ASN A 211 -2.34 -15.07 12.57
N LEU A 212 -1.28 -15.71 12.04
CA LEU A 212 -1.45 -16.83 11.10
C LEU A 212 -2.19 -18.01 11.76
N GLN A 213 -1.88 -18.35 13.00
CA GLN A 213 -2.61 -19.38 13.75
C GLN A 213 -4.08 -19.01 13.92
N THR A 214 -4.37 -17.76 14.32
CA THR A 214 -5.75 -17.29 14.52
C THR A 214 -6.56 -17.35 13.22
N GLY A 215 -6.08 -16.75 12.13
CA GLY A 215 -6.83 -16.71 10.86
C GLY A 215 -7.02 -18.07 10.20
N THR A 216 -6.08 -18.98 10.39
CA THR A 216 -6.19 -20.37 9.88
C THR A 216 -6.93 -21.31 10.82
N ARG A 217 -7.35 -20.82 11.99
CA ARG A 217 -7.92 -21.61 13.10
C ARG A 217 -7.04 -22.80 13.45
N ASN A 218 -5.77 -22.52 13.77
CA ASN A 218 -4.73 -23.53 13.99
C ASN A 218 -4.59 -24.50 12.80
N PHE A 219 -4.59 -23.96 11.57
CA PHE A 219 -4.44 -24.73 10.34
C PHE A 219 -5.55 -25.76 10.09
N THR A 220 -6.79 -25.45 10.49
CA THR A 220 -7.98 -26.30 10.26
C THR A 220 -9.02 -25.67 9.34
N ASN A 221 -8.88 -24.38 9.02
CA ASN A 221 -9.83 -23.68 8.15
C ASN A 221 -9.62 -24.03 6.67
N ASP A 222 -10.58 -24.73 6.06
CA ASP A 222 -10.54 -25.12 4.65
C ASP A 222 -10.55 -23.93 3.68
N ALA A 223 -11.24 -22.83 4.04
CA ALA A 223 -11.36 -21.66 3.17
C ALA A 223 -10.00 -20.98 2.97
N THR A 224 -9.18 -20.91 4.01
CA THR A 224 -7.84 -20.34 3.95
C THR A 224 -6.78 -21.33 3.46
N ARG A 225 -7.06 -22.65 3.52
CA ARG A 225 -6.13 -23.71 3.10
C ARG A 225 -5.75 -23.60 1.62
N ILE A 226 -6.68 -23.23 0.75
CA ILE A 226 -6.45 -23.16 -0.71
C ILE A 226 -5.35 -22.14 -1.04
N ASN A 227 -5.44 -20.92 -0.52
CA ASN A 227 -4.42 -19.89 -0.73
C ASN A 227 -3.14 -20.21 0.05
N CYS A 228 -3.23 -20.79 1.25
CA CYS A 228 -2.06 -21.24 1.99
C CYS A 228 -1.27 -22.32 1.24
N GLY A 229 -1.95 -23.15 0.46
CA GLY A 229 -1.32 -24.11 -0.44
C GLY A 229 -0.55 -23.48 -1.59
N ARG A 230 -0.70 -22.18 -1.86
CA ARG A 230 0.04 -21.45 -2.91
C ARG A 230 1.31 -20.77 -2.39
N LEU A 231 1.58 -20.83 -1.08
CA LEU A 231 2.76 -20.24 -0.47
C LEU A 231 4.02 -21.07 -0.77
N GLU A 232 5.10 -20.40 -1.15
CA GLU A 232 6.43 -21.00 -1.34
C GLU A 232 7.33 -20.75 -0.14
N TYR A 233 7.23 -19.56 0.48
CA TYR A 233 8.01 -19.19 1.64
C TYR A 233 7.15 -18.50 2.70
N LEU A 234 7.45 -18.79 3.96
CA LEU A 234 6.78 -18.20 5.10
C LEU A 234 7.83 -17.55 6.01
N TYR A 235 7.70 -16.24 6.22
CA TYR A 235 8.53 -15.44 7.10
C TYR A 235 7.69 -15.10 8.33
N LEU A 236 7.99 -15.78 9.42
CA LEU A 236 7.27 -15.67 10.68
C LEU A 236 7.99 -14.72 11.62
N PHE A 237 7.25 -13.76 12.17
CA PHE A 237 7.76 -12.87 13.20
C PHE A 237 7.22 -13.27 14.58
N ASN A 238 7.99 -12.93 15.63
CA ASN A 238 7.63 -13.13 17.05
C ASN A 238 7.23 -14.57 17.42
N VAL A 239 8.00 -15.55 16.96
CA VAL A 239 7.72 -16.97 17.22
C VAL A 239 8.13 -17.34 18.65
N ARG A 240 7.14 -17.44 19.55
CA ARG A 240 7.37 -17.90 20.95
C ARG A 240 7.27 -19.42 21.08
N ASN A 241 6.26 -20.03 20.47
CA ASN A 241 6.00 -21.47 20.51
C ASN A 241 5.65 -21.96 19.12
N TYR A 242 6.64 -22.39 18.35
CA TYR A 242 6.40 -22.95 17.03
C TYR A 242 5.82 -24.35 17.13
N SER A 243 4.52 -24.50 16.82
CA SER A 243 4.01 -25.80 16.42
C SER A 243 4.30 -25.94 14.93
N LYS A 244 5.00 -27.02 14.55
CA LYS A 244 5.36 -27.26 13.16
C LYS A 244 4.09 -27.16 12.28
N PRO A 245 4.09 -26.33 11.22
CA PRO A 245 2.94 -26.13 10.37
C PRO A 245 2.52 -27.48 9.82
N CYS A 246 1.22 -27.74 9.85
CA CYS A 246 0.67 -28.97 9.28
C CYS A 246 1.05 -29.00 7.79
N SER A 247 1.85 -29.97 7.37
CA SER A 247 2.32 -30.09 5.98
C SER A 247 1.16 -30.20 4.99
N ALA A 248 0.01 -30.73 5.43
CA ALA A 248 -1.21 -30.75 4.64
C ALA A 248 -1.81 -29.36 4.37
N TYR A 249 -1.49 -28.36 5.20
CA TYR A 249 -1.98 -26.99 5.07
C TYR A 249 -1.10 -26.12 4.17
N PHE A 250 0.19 -26.46 4.07
CA PHE A 250 1.18 -25.76 3.25
C PHE A 250 1.97 -26.72 2.34
N PRO A 251 1.30 -27.44 1.42
CA PRO A 251 1.91 -28.49 0.62
C PRO A 251 3.08 -28.04 -0.27
N ASN A 252 3.13 -26.77 -0.68
CA ASN A 252 4.15 -26.24 -1.60
C ASN A 252 5.26 -25.44 -0.89
N LEU A 253 5.26 -25.43 0.44
CA LEU A 253 6.18 -24.62 1.23
C LEU A 253 7.61 -25.19 1.16
N LYS A 254 8.55 -24.38 0.68
CA LYS A 254 9.96 -24.78 0.57
C LYS A 254 10.76 -24.49 1.82
N ALA A 255 10.48 -23.37 2.48
CA ALA A 255 11.15 -23.00 3.73
C ALA A 255 10.29 -22.10 4.62
N VAL A 256 10.58 -22.17 5.92
CA VAL A 256 10.05 -21.28 6.95
C VAL A 256 11.23 -20.54 7.58
N TYR A 257 11.12 -19.22 7.66
CA TYR A 257 12.08 -18.33 8.30
C TYR A 257 11.46 -17.73 9.56
N TYR A 258 12.28 -17.48 10.57
CA TYR A 258 11.90 -16.93 11.88
C TYR A 258 12.71 -15.67 12.19
#